data_AF-A0A9K3EEM8-F1
#
_entry.id   AF-A0A9K3EEM8-F1
#
_cell.length_a   1.000
_cell.length_b   1.000
_cell.length_c   1.000
_cell.angle_alpha   90.00
_cell.angle_beta   90.00
_cell.angle_gamma   90.00
#
_symmetry.space_group_name_H-M   'P 1'
#
loop_
_entity.id
_entity.type
_entity.pdbx_description
1 polymer ?
#
loop_
_entity_poly.entity_id
_entity_poly.type
_entity_poly.pdbx_seq_one_letter_code
_entity_poly.pdbx_strand_id
1 'polypeptide(L)'
;MLLNLIAYEMCYLNAYEAWVTSYTCLLDTLIDNGEDVKALRKAGVLENSLGSDEEVAKLFNEIGTNLVPYKSAYLNAKREIQKHYESWRNTLFSQLKKEYVKSPWAFFALLGALIALLLSGFQTYFTVWSPKSTCDDLCMFFKSNHHL
;
A
#
# COMPACT_ATOMS: atom_id res chain seq x y z
N MET A 1 17.67 29.20 3.32
CA MET A 1 18.62 28.73 2.28
C MET A 1 17.88 28.24 1.03
N LEU A 2 16.89 27.35 1.15
CA LEU A 2 16.08 26.84 0.01
C LEU A 2 15.51 27.96 -0.88
N LEU A 3 14.81 28.93 -0.29
CA LEU A 3 14.22 30.08 -1.02
C LEU A 3 15.26 30.91 -1.79
N ASN A 4 16.47 31.05 -1.25
CA ASN A 4 17.54 31.80 -1.92
C ASN A 4 18.05 31.05 -3.16
N LEU A 5 18.10 29.72 -3.11
CA LEU A 5 18.47 28.89 -4.26
C LEU A 5 17.39 28.91 -5.33
N ILE A 6 16.12 28.84 -4.94
CA ILE A 6 14.99 28.98 -5.87
C ILE A 6 15.04 30.36 -6.55
N ALA A 7 15.21 31.44 -5.78
CA ALA A 7 15.33 32.79 -6.34
C ALA A 7 16.51 32.91 -7.31
N TYR A 8 17.66 32.30 -6.98
CA TYR A 8 18.81 32.26 -7.87
C TYR A 8 18.51 31.51 -9.18
N GLU A 9 17.89 30.33 -9.12
CA GLU A 9 17.49 29.57 -10.31
C GLU A 9 16.50 30.36 -11.18
N MET A 10 15.51 31.01 -10.57
CA MET A 10 14.49 31.77 -11.32
C MET A 10 15.03 33.06 -11.95
N CYS A 11 16.01 33.71 -11.31
CA CYS A 11 16.55 34.99 -11.79
C CYS A 11 17.70 34.82 -12.79
N TYR A 12 18.47 33.74 -12.72
CA TYR A 12 19.76 33.65 -13.39
C TYR A 12 19.91 32.43 -14.30
N LEU A 13 19.14 31.36 -14.09
CA LEU A 13 19.31 30.12 -14.83
C LEU A 13 18.18 29.90 -15.85
N ASN A 14 18.50 29.17 -16.91
CA ASN A 14 17.50 28.76 -17.89
C ASN A 14 16.58 27.69 -17.30
N ALA A 15 15.36 27.58 -17.83
CA ALA A 15 14.35 26.62 -17.38
C ALA A 15 14.80 25.13 -17.37
N TYR A 16 15.92 24.80 -18.02
CA TYR A 16 16.50 23.46 -18.08
C TYR A 16 17.40 23.12 -16.86
N GLU A 17 17.76 24.11 -16.04
CA GLU A 17 18.67 23.98 -14.89
C GLU A 17 17.97 24.24 -13.55
N ALA A 18 16.64 24.33 -13.56
CA ALA A 18 15.81 24.61 -12.39
C ALA A 18 15.62 23.37 -11.50
N TRP A 19 16.71 22.73 -11.05
CA TRP A 19 16.67 21.47 -10.31
C TRP A 19 16.05 21.62 -8.93
N VAL A 20 16.44 22.64 -8.17
CA VAL A 20 15.92 22.92 -6.82
C VAL A 20 14.44 23.32 -6.91
N THR A 21 14.10 24.16 -7.86
CA THR A 21 12.71 24.55 -8.16
C THR A 21 11.88 23.33 -8.53
N SER A 22 12.38 22.47 -9.41
CA SER A 22 11.68 21.25 -9.83
C SER A 22 11.51 20.24 -8.71
N TYR A 23 12.49 20.12 -7.82
CA TYR A 23 12.38 19.31 -6.62
C TYR A 23 11.34 19.87 -5.65
N THR A 24 11.33 21.20 -5.47
CA THR A 24 10.35 21.89 -4.62
C THR A 24 8.93 21.69 -5.14
N CYS A 25 8.70 21.82 -6.45
CA CYS A 25 7.42 21.50 -7.06
C CYS A 25 7.04 20.02 -6.87
N LEU A 26 8.01 19.10 -6.96
CA LEU A 26 7.72 17.68 -6.69
C LEU A 26 7.26 17.48 -5.23
N LEU A 27 7.93 18.11 -4.27
CA LEU A 27 7.54 18.03 -2.86
C LEU A 27 6.17 18.66 -2.61
N ASP A 28 5.87 19.80 -3.21
CA ASP A 28 4.55 20.45 -3.19
C ASP A 28 3.45 19.50 -3.72
N THR A 29 3.70 18.76 -4.80
CA THR A 29 2.72 17.76 -5.27
C THR A 29 2.53 16.55 -4.35
N LEU A 30 3.47 16.30 -3.43
CA LEU A 30 3.42 15.17 -2.50
C LEU A 30 2.93 15.54 -1.10
N ILE A 31 2.96 16.83 -0.74
CA ILE A 31 2.68 17.32 0.59
C ILE A 31 1.43 18.19 0.52
N ASP A 32 0.36 17.78 1.19
CA ASP A 32 -0.84 18.62 1.36
C ASP A 32 -1.00 19.01 2.84
N ASN A 33 -0.63 18.10 3.75
CA ASN A 33 -0.75 18.28 5.20
C ASN A 33 0.44 17.68 5.98
N GLY A 34 0.44 17.83 7.31
CA GLY A 34 1.50 17.35 8.19
C GLY A 34 1.68 15.82 8.19
N GLU A 35 0.65 15.02 7.92
CA GLU A 35 0.81 13.57 7.84
C GLU A 35 1.58 13.14 6.59
N ASP A 36 1.48 13.89 5.49
CA ASP A 36 2.29 13.65 4.29
C ASP A 36 3.77 13.94 4.57
N VAL A 37 4.05 15.05 5.25
CA VAL A 37 5.41 15.40 5.72
C VAL A 37 5.98 14.30 6.60
N LYS A 38 5.20 13.82 7.56
CA LYS A 38 5.60 12.73 8.46
C LYS A 38 5.86 11.42 7.71
N ALA A 39 5.09 11.10 6.68
CA ALA A 39 5.32 9.94 5.83
C ALA A 39 6.65 10.05 5.06
N LEU A 40 6.92 11.22 4.47
CA LEU A 40 8.16 11.50 3.75
C LEU A 40 9.39 11.51 4.66
N ARG A 41 9.26 12.02 5.90
CA ARG A 41 10.32 11.93 6.92
C ARG A 41 10.63 10.48 7.28
N LYS A 42 9.60 9.66 7.51
CA LYS A 42 9.78 8.22 7.80
C LYS A 42 10.45 7.49 6.63
N ALA A 43 10.22 7.93 5.41
CA ALA A 43 10.87 7.42 4.21
C ALA A 43 12.29 7.98 3.98
N GLY A 44 12.76 8.92 4.81
CA GLY A 44 14.08 9.56 4.68
C GLY A 44 14.19 10.55 3.52
N VAL A 45 13.06 11.03 2.99
CA VAL A 45 13.02 11.97 1.85
C VAL A 45 13.23 13.42 2.32
N LEU A 46 12.76 13.77 3.51
CA LEU A 46 12.92 15.09 4.10
C LEU A 46 13.36 15.00 5.56
N GLU A 47 14.08 16.02 6.00
CA GLU A 47 14.39 16.23 7.42
C GLU A 47 13.71 17.52 7.88
N ASN A 48 13.01 17.45 9.02
CA ASN A 48 12.28 18.60 9.55
C ASN A 48 13.20 19.38 10.50
N SER A 49 13.50 20.63 10.11
CA SER A 49 14.21 21.61 10.94
C SER A 49 13.38 22.86 11.21
N LEU A 50 12.10 22.86 10.85
CA LEU A 50 11.18 24.00 10.86
C LEU A 50 10.23 24.01 12.05
N GLY A 51 10.31 23.02 12.95
CA GLY A 51 9.47 22.89 14.13
C GLY A 51 8.51 21.71 13.99
N SER A 52 7.30 21.98 13.51
CA SER A 52 6.23 21.00 13.30
C SER A 52 6.13 20.50 11.86
N ASP A 53 5.46 19.37 11.65
CA ASP A 53 5.22 18.84 10.31
C ASP A 53 4.19 19.69 9.55
N GLU A 54 3.26 20.34 10.26
CA GLU A 54 2.30 21.30 9.71
C GLU A 54 2.97 22.58 9.17
N GLU A 55 3.98 23.11 9.87
CA GLU A 55 4.74 24.27 9.41
C GLU A 55 5.53 23.97 8.13
N VAL A 56 6.06 22.75 8.02
CA VAL A 56 6.72 22.28 6.79
C VAL A 56 5.71 22.17 5.66
N ALA A 57 4.54 21.58 5.90
CA ALA A 57 3.50 21.47 4.87
C ALA A 57 3.06 22.84 4.36
N LYS A 58 2.78 23.77 5.29
CA LYS A 58 2.42 25.14 4.94
C LYS A 58 3.50 25.83 4.09
N LEU A 59 4.77 25.68 4.45
CA LEU A 59 5.88 26.25 3.69
C LEU A 59 5.89 25.73 2.25
N PHE A 60 5.82 24.41 2.04
CA PHE A 60 5.88 23.83 0.69
C PHE A 60 4.67 24.23 -0.16
N ASN A 61 3.47 24.25 0.41
CA ASN A 61 2.24 24.68 -0.28
C ASN A 61 2.31 26.17 -0.71
N GLU A 62 2.85 27.02 0.17
CA GLU A 62 3.01 28.45 -0.13
C GLU A 62 4.05 28.71 -1.22
N ILE A 63 5.20 28.04 -1.16
CA ILE A 63 6.28 28.26 -2.13
C ILE A 63 5.99 27.60 -3.47
N GLY A 64 5.31 26.45 -3.49
CA GLY A 64 5.03 25.67 -4.71
C GLY A 64 4.06 26.36 -5.67
N THR A 65 3.13 27.16 -5.14
CA THR A 65 2.01 27.79 -5.89
C THR A 65 2.46 28.58 -7.13
N ASN A 66 3.64 29.22 -7.11
CA ASN A 66 4.10 30.10 -8.20
C ASN A 66 5.34 29.58 -8.94
N LEU A 67 5.75 28.34 -8.71
CA LEU A 67 6.96 27.78 -9.31
C LEU A 67 6.64 27.03 -10.59
N VAL A 68 7.48 27.22 -11.61
CA VAL A 68 7.39 26.50 -12.88
C VAL A 68 8.55 25.50 -12.95
N PRO A 69 8.29 24.19 -12.79
CA PRO A 69 9.35 23.20 -12.82
C PRO A 69 9.81 22.92 -14.25
N TYR A 70 11.03 22.41 -14.36
CA TYR A 70 11.47 21.77 -15.59
C TYR A 70 10.69 20.46 -15.78
N LYS A 71 9.96 20.34 -16.90
CA LYS A 71 9.08 19.17 -17.15
C LYS A 71 9.81 17.83 -17.06
N SER A 72 11.07 17.78 -17.48
CA SER A 72 11.82 16.53 -17.49
C SER A 72 12.56 16.24 -16.17
N ALA A 73 12.56 17.18 -15.22
CA ALA A 73 13.19 16.95 -13.94
C ALA A 73 12.43 15.90 -13.13
N TYR A 74 13.19 15.00 -12.52
CA TYR A 74 12.68 13.91 -11.67
C TYR A 74 11.62 13.02 -12.34
N LEU A 75 11.58 12.95 -13.69
CA LEU A 75 10.61 12.12 -14.42
C LEU A 75 10.63 10.65 -13.98
N ASN A 76 11.81 10.11 -13.70
CA ASN A 76 11.91 8.73 -13.26
C ASN A 76 11.26 8.52 -11.89
N ALA A 77 11.49 9.44 -10.95
CA ALA A 77 10.86 9.41 -9.63
C ALA A 77 9.34 9.54 -9.75
N LYS A 78 8.84 10.52 -10.51
CA LYS A 78 7.41 10.69 -10.78
C LYS A 78 6.79 9.42 -11.39
N ARG A 79 7.47 8.79 -12.34
CA ARG A 79 7.01 7.55 -12.97
C ARG A 79 6.95 6.38 -12.00
N GLU A 80 7.98 6.17 -11.19
CA GLU A 80 7.99 5.08 -10.21
C GLU A 80 6.95 5.31 -9.11
N ILE A 81 6.73 6.54 -8.66
CA ILE A 81 5.64 6.90 -7.74
C ILE A 81 4.28 6.57 -8.38
N GLN A 82 4.05 7.01 -9.61
CA GLN A 82 2.80 6.75 -10.34
C GLN A 82 2.56 5.25 -10.53
N LYS A 83 3.59 4.52 -10.96
CA LYS A 83 3.53 3.07 -11.14
C LYS A 83 3.26 2.33 -9.83
N HIS A 84 3.81 2.80 -8.72
CA HIS A 84 3.52 2.25 -7.40
C HIS A 84 2.05 2.50 -7.01
N TYR A 85 1.54 3.69 -7.29
CA TYR A 85 0.15 4.06 -7.04
C TYR A 85 -0.84 3.25 -7.92
N GLU A 86 -0.53 3.06 -9.20
CA GLU A 86 -1.36 2.31 -10.16
C GLU A 86 -1.27 0.79 -10.02
N SER A 87 -0.30 0.28 -9.26
CA SER A 87 -0.12 -1.16 -9.08
C SER A 87 -1.38 -1.78 -8.44
N TRP A 88 -2.08 -2.62 -9.20
CA TRP A 88 -3.30 -3.32 -8.77
C TRP A 88 -3.17 -3.96 -7.38
N ARG A 89 -1.99 -4.55 -7.09
CA ARG A 89 -1.69 -5.14 -5.78
C ARG A 89 -1.72 -4.11 -4.67
N ASN A 90 -1.11 -2.94 -4.86
CA ASN A 90 -1.06 -1.89 -3.86
C ASN A 90 -2.44 -1.27 -3.63
N THR A 91 -3.21 -1.06 -4.70
CA THR A 91 -4.59 -0.59 -4.61
C THR A 91 -5.47 -1.56 -3.84
N LEU A 92 -5.39 -2.86 -4.15
CA LEU A 92 -6.14 -3.90 -3.44
C LEU A 92 -5.74 -3.97 -1.96
N PHE A 93 -4.44 -4.00 -1.66
CA PHE A 93 -3.97 -4.03 -0.27
C PHE A 93 -4.36 -2.77 0.50
N SER A 94 -4.34 -1.59 -0.13
CA SER A 94 -4.76 -0.33 0.48
C SER A 94 -6.26 -0.35 0.82
N GLN A 95 -7.10 -0.81 -0.10
CA GLN A 95 -8.54 -0.96 0.11
C GLN A 95 -8.83 -1.95 1.24
N LEU A 96 -8.20 -3.13 1.19
CA LEU A 96 -8.33 -4.16 2.22
C LEU A 96 -7.90 -3.61 3.58
N LYS A 97 -6.72 -2.97 3.68
CA LYS A 97 -6.23 -2.36 4.92
C LYS A 97 -7.19 -1.30 5.46
N LYS A 98 -7.75 -0.44 4.60
CA LYS A 98 -8.72 0.59 5.00
C LYS A 98 -10.00 -0.02 5.56
N GLU A 99 -10.49 -1.09 4.93
CA GLU A 99 -11.67 -1.82 5.40
C GLU A 99 -11.40 -2.54 6.72
N TYR A 100 -10.23 -3.17 6.85
CA TYR A 100 -9.81 -3.88 8.06
C TYR A 100 -9.61 -2.95 9.27
N VAL A 101 -9.02 -1.77 9.07
CA VAL A 101 -8.85 -0.79 10.15
C VAL A 101 -10.21 -0.24 10.61
N LYS A 102 -11.20 -0.14 9.72
CA LYS A 102 -12.55 0.32 10.07
C LYS A 102 -13.41 -0.75 10.71
N SER A 103 -13.27 -2.02 10.30
CA SER A 103 -14.08 -3.14 10.80
C SER A 103 -13.21 -4.36 11.09
N PRO A 104 -12.61 -4.42 12.30
CA PRO A 104 -11.83 -5.58 12.74
C PRO A 104 -12.65 -6.88 12.71
N TRP A 105 -13.97 -6.79 12.96
CA TRP A 105 -14.88 -7.93 12.95
C TRP A 105 -15.09 -8.54 11.56
N ALA A 106 -15.12 -7.71 10.51
CA ALA A 106 -15.23 -8.21 9.13
C ALA A 106 -14.02 -9.07 8.74
N PHE A 107 -12.83 -8.74 9.24
CA PHE A 107 -11.62 -9.54 9.05
C PHE A 107 -11.75 -10.93 9.68
N PHE A 108 -12.16 -11.01 10.95
CA PHE A 108 -12.31 -12.30 11.64
C PHE A 108 -13.40 -13.17 11.00
N ALA A 109 -14.49 -12.56 10.54
CA ALA A 109 -15.54 -13.27 9.81
C ALA A 109 -15.02 -13.86 8.49
N LEU A 110 -14.27 -13.08 7.70
CA LEU A 110 -13.65 -13.56 6.46
C LEU A 110 -12.64 -14.69 6.74
N LEU A 111 -11.81 -14.54 7.77
CA LEU A 111 -10.84 -15.57 8.16
C LEU A 111 -11.54 -16.85 8.60
N GLY A 112 -12.60 -16.75 9.41
CA GLY A 112 -13.42 -17.88 9.81
C GLY A 112 -14.04 -18.60 8.62
N ALA A 113 -14.59 -17.86 7.65
CA ALA A 113 -15.14 -18.43 6.43
C ALA A 113 -14.09 -19.18 5.59
N LEU A 114 -12.88 -18.64 5.46
CA LEU A 114 -11.77 -19.30 4.77
C LEU A 114 -11.35 -20.61 5.47
N ILE A 115 -11.23 -20.59 6.80
CA ILE A 115 -10.90 -21.80 7.58
C ILE A 115 -11.99 -22.86 7.41
N ALA A 116 -13.27 -22.46 7.51
CA ALA A 116 -14.39 -23.37 7.32
C ALA A 116 -14.40 -23.99 5.91
N LEU A 117 -14.12 -23.21 4.86
CA LEU A 117 -13.99 -23.72 3.50
C LEU A 117 -12.84 -24.72 3.35
N LEU A 118 -11.67 -24.43 3.94
CA LEU A 118 -10.52 -25.33 3.90
C LEU A 118 -10.81 -26.65 4.63
N LEU A 119 -11.42 -26.58 5.81
CA LEU A 119 -11.86 -27.76 6.56
C LEU A 119 -12.89 -28.57 5.78
N SER A 120 -13.84 -27.91 5.11
CA SER A 120 -14.85 -28.57 4.30
C SER A 120 -14.24 -29.26 3.07
N GLY A 121 -13.28 -28.61 2.42
CA GLY A 121 -12.51 -29.21 1.33
C GLY A 121 -11.70 -30.41 1.79
N PHE A 122 -11.04 -30.30 2.95
CA PHE A 122 -10.31 -31.40 3.57
C PHE A 122 -11.23 -32.57 3.91
N GLN A 123 -12.36 -32.32 4.57
CA GLN A 123 -13.35 -33.35 4.88
C GLN A 123 -13.85 -34.04 3.61
N THR A 124 -14.16 -33.29 2.56
CA THR A 124 -14.61 -33.84 1.27
C THR A 124 -13.52 -34.69 0.63
N TYR A 125 -12.27 -34.24 0.65
CA TYR A 125 -11.12 -34.99 0.13
C TYR A 125 -10.96 -36.33 0.83
N PHE A 126 -10.96 -36.35 2.16
CA PHE A 126 -10.89 -37.59 2.94
C PHE A 126 -12.13 -38.46 2.74
N THR A 127 -13.32 -37.89 2.58
CA THR A 127 -14.54 -38.67 2.29
C THR A 127 -14.44 -39.39 0.95
N VAL A 128 -13.87 -38.75 -0.08
CA VAL A 128 -13.74 -39.32 -1.43
C VAL A 128 -12.58 -40.32 -1.52
N TRP A 129 -11.46 -40.03 -0.85
CA TRP A 129 -10.22 -40.82 -0.93
C TRP A 129 -9.91 -41.61 0.35
N SER A 130 -10.87 -41.82 1.24
CA SER A 130 -10.64 -42.60 2.46
C SER A 130 -10.19 -44.01 2.10
N PRO A 131 -9.10 -44.53 2.69
CA PRO A 131 -8.84 -45.96 2.72
C PRO A 131 -10.05 -46.66 3.37
N LYS A 132 -10.42 -47.86 2.88
CA LYS A 132 -11.45 -48.68 3.53
C LYS A 132 -11.07 -48.84 5.01
N SER A 133 -11.98 -48.41 5.88
CA SER A 133 -11.77 -48.51 7.31
C SER A 133 -12.07 -49.95 7.74
N THR A 134 -11.41 -50.44 8.80
CA THR A 134 -11.62 -51.79 9.35
C THR A 134 -13.10 -52.03 9.73
N CYS A 135 -13.86 -50.97 10.02
CA CYS A 135 -15.29 -51.03 10.26
C CYS A 135 -16.09 -51.42 9.00
N ASP A 136 -15.67 -51.01 7.81
CA ASP A 136 -16.34 -51.36 6.55
C ASP A 136 -16.22 -52.86 6.26
N ASP A 137 -15.04 -53.43 6.54
CA ASP A 137 -14.79 -54.87 6.37
C ASP A 137 -15.54 -55.71 7.40
N LEU A 138 -15.60 -55.26 8.67
CA LEU A 138 -16.43 -55.87 9.71
C LEU A 138 -17.92 -55.83 9.35
N CYS A 139 -18.40 -54.71 8.82
CA CYS A 139 -19.80 -54.56 8.43
C CYS A 139 -20.16 -55.47 7.24
N MET A 140 -19.27 -55.61 6.25
CA MET A 140 -19.43 -56.59 5.16
C MET A 140 -19.41 -58.04 5.67
N PHE A 141 -18.54 -58.36 6.63
CA PHE A 141 -18.45 -59.70 7.22
C PHE A 141 -19.75 -60.09 7.95
N PHE A 142 -20.29 -59.20 8.78
CA PHE A 142 -21.56 -59.46 9.49
C PHE A 142 -22.74 -59.60 8.52
N LYS A 143 -22.80 -58.76 7.47
CA LYS A 143 -23.84 -58.86 6.44
C LYS A 143 -23.78 -60.18 5.67
N SER A 144 -22.58 -60.71 5.40
CA SER A 144 -22.40 -61.97 4.69
C SER A 144 -22.68 -63.21 5.55
N ASN A 145 -22.42 -63.17 6.86
CA ASN A 145 -22.52 -64.34 7.73
C ASN A 145 -23.82 -64.44 8.52
N HIS A 146 -24.59 -63.36 8.67
CA HIS A 146 -25.78 -63.37 9.53
C HIS A 146 -27.13 -63.12 8.84
N HIS A 147 -27.19 -63.04 7.49
CA HIS A 147 -28.44 -62.89 6.71
C HIS A 147 -29.49 -61.97 7.38
N LEU A 148 -29.10 -60.73 7.64
CA LEU A 148 -30.00 -59.59 7.83
C LEU A 148 -30.04 -58.77 6.54
#